data_AF-F5VTX4-F1
#
_entry.id   AF-F5VTX4-F1
#
_cell.length_a   1.000
_cell.length_b   1.000
_cell.length_c   1.000
_cell.angle_alpha   90.00
_cell.angle_beta   90.00
_cell.angle_gamma   90.00
#
_symmetry.space_group_name_H-M   'P 1'
#
loop_
_entity.id
_entity.type
_entity.pdbx_description
1 polymer ?
#
loop_
_entity_poly.entity_id
_entity_poly.type
_entity_poly.pdbx_seq_one_letter_code
_entity_poly.pdbx_strand_id
1 'polypeptide(L)' 'MKNLDCLLYLQNGQTEGAHHTNRLAQAPVYAEQIHTSLQKYYPTSQFVFDPYGHHEQVAERFLAFSNWLAQKWKIA' A
#
# COMPACT_ATOMS: atom_id res chain seq x y z
N MET A 1 -22.85 10.61 3.21
CA MET A 1 -22.72 9.31 3.90
C MET A 1 -21.25 8.92 3.83
N LYS A 2 -20.52 8.80 4.95
CA LYS A 2 -19.13 8.32 4.93
C LYS A 2 -19.19 6.79 4.97
N ASN A 3 -18.71 6.12 3.91
CA ASN A 3 -18.58 4.67 3.93
C ASN A 3 -17.35 4.31 4.77
N LEU A 4 -17.56 4.19 6.09
CA LEU A 4 -16.53 3.79 7.04
C LEU A 4 -16.39 2.26 7.13
N ASP A 5 -17.33 1.52 6.55
CA ASP A 5 -17.30 0.06 6.43
C ASP A 5 -16.58 -0.36 5.15
N CYS A 6 -15.40 0.22 4.90
CA CYS A 6 -14.52 -0.25 3.84
C CYS A 6 -13.17 -0.70 4.41
N LEU A 7 -12.57 -1.68 3.76
CA LEU A 7 -11.22 -2.15 4.04
C LEU A 7 -10.32 -1.72 2.89
N LEU A 8 -9.24 -1.04 3.21
CA LEU A 8 -8.20 -0.65 2.28
C LEU A 8 -7.02 -1.59 2.42
N TYR A 9 -6.38 -1.88 1.29
CA TYR A 9 -5.04 -2.43 1.23
C TYR A 9 -4.21 -1.49 0.37
N LEU A 10 -3.26 -0.79 0.99
CA LEU A 10 -2.38 0.14 0.31
C LEU A 10 -0.94 -0.32 0.48
N GLN A 11 -0.27 -0.60 -0.63
CA GLN A 11 1.12 -1.04 -0.62
C GLN A 11 1.95 -0.20 -1.59
N ASN A 12 3.05 0.35 -1.07
CA ASN A 12 4.06 1.09 -1.83
C ASN A 12 5.46 0.63 -1.43
N GLY A 13 6.42 1.00 -2.25
CA GLY A 13 7.82 0.70 -2.06
C GLY A 13 8.67 1.93 -1.69
N GLN A 14 9.60 1.78 -0.74
CA GLN A 14 10.47 2.86 -0.26
C GLN A 14 11.47 3.35 -1.32
N THR A 15 11.81 2.50 -2.29
CA THR A 15 12.72 2.82 -3.39
C THR A 15 11.99 3.08 -4.70
N GLU A 16 10.65 3.22 -4.67
CA GLU A 16 9.91 3.70 -5.83
C GLU A 16 10.49 5.04 -6.30
N GLY A 17 10.62 5.22 -7.61
CA GLY A 17 11.16 6.47 -8.15
C GLY A 17 12.68 6.64 -8.08
N ALA A 18 13.44 5.71 -7.48
CA ALA A 18 14.88 5.86 -7.21
C ALA A 18 15.74 6.14 -8.47
N HIS A 19 15.25 5.79 -9.66
CA HIS A 19 15.96 6.00 -10.94
C HIS A 19 15.48 7.24 -11.71
N HIS A 20 14.69 8.11 -11.08
CA HIS A 20 14.19 9.33 -11.68
C HIS A 20 14.83 10.57 -11.03
N THR A 21 14.94 11.65 -11.80
CA THR A 21 15.42 12.96 -11.33
C THR A 21 14.32 14.02 -11.33
N ASN A 22 13.11 13.64 -11.72
CA ASN A 22 11.93 14.51 -11.75
C ASN A 22 11.01 14.21 -10.56
N ARG A 23 9.75 14.69 -10.61
CA ARG A 23 8.75 14.46 -9.56
C ARG A 23 8.56 13.00 -9.16
N LEU A 24 8.90 12.03 -10.01
CA LEU A 24 8.79 10.61 -9.70
C LEU A 24 9.79 10.17 -8.61
N ALA A 25 10.92 10.87 -8.45
CA ALA A 25 11.86 10.62 -7.35
C ALA A 25 11.23 10.83 -5.96
N GLN A 26 10.13 11.59 -5.90
CA GLN A 26 9.38 11.87 -4.68
C GLN A 26 8.20 10.90 -4.47
N ALA A 27 8.07 9.85 -5.30
CA ALA A 27 6.99 8.86 -5.15
C ALA A 27 6.88 8.28 -3.73
N PRO A 28 7.98 7.90 -3.03
CA PRO A 28 7.90 7.41 -1.66
C PRO A 28 7.39 8.46 -0.67
N VAL A 29 7.81 9.73 -0.83
CA VAL A 29 7.38 10.85 0.01
C VAL A 29 5.87 11.09 -0.14
N TYR A 30 5.37 11.09 -1.38
CA TYR A 30 3.94 11.24 -1.63
C TYR A 30 3.14 10.03 -1.12
N ALA A 31 3.66 8.82 -1.28
CA ALA A 31 3.04 7.61 -0.74
C ALA A 31 2.92 7.70 0.79
N GLU A 32 3.99 8.05 1.51
CA GLU A 32 3.98 8.18 2.97
C GLU A 32 2.92 9.17 3.49
N GLN A 33 2.76 10.31 2.80
CA GLN A 33 1.73 11.29 3.12
C GLN A 33 0.31 10.71 2.98
N ILE A 34 0.06 9.93 1.93
CA ILE A 34 -1.21 9.26 1.71
C ILE A 34 -1.46 8.17 2.76
N HIS A 35 -0.45 7.34 3.06
CA HIS A 35 -0.52 6.31 4.11
C HIS A 35 -0.90 6.94 5.45
N THR A 36 -0.15 7.95 5.89
CA THR A 36 -0.41 8.66 7.15
C THR A 36 -1.79 9.30 7.20
N SER A 37 -2.25 9.86 6.07
CA SER A 37 -3.55 10.52 5.98
C SER A 37 -4.69 9.51 6.07
N LEU A 38 -4.62 8.41 5.33
CA LEU A 38 -5.68 7.39 5.28
C LEU A 38 -5.72 6.52 6.53
N GLN A 39 -4.57 6.18 7.12
CA GLN A 39 -4.52 5.33 8.31
C GLN A 39 -5.29 5.94 9.50
N LYS A 40 -5.35 7.28 9.59
CA LYS A 40 -6.15 8.00 10.60
C LYS A 40 -7.66 7.75 10.46
N TYR A 41 -8.12 7.52 9.23
CA TYR A 41 -9.56 7.35 8.94
C TYR A 41 -9.96 5.88 8.81
N TYR A 42 -9.01 4.98 8.53
CA TYR A 42 -9.25 3.57 8.26
C TYR A 42 -8.34 2.65 9.10
N PRO A 43 -8.46 2.65 10.44
CA PRO A 43 -7.53 1.94 11.34
C PRO A 43 -7.55 0.40 11.20
N THR A 44 -8.60 -0.17 10.60
CA THR A 44 -8.74 -1.62 10.35
C THR A 44 -8.17 -2.07 9.01
N SER A 45 -7.71 -1.11 8.19
CA SER A 45 -7.10 -1.35 6.88
C SER A 45 -5.63 -1.73 6.97
N GLN A 46 -5.09 -2.25 5.87
CA GLN A 46 -3.69 -2.63 5.76
C GLN A 46 -2.90 -1.58 4.99
N PHE A 47 -1.81 -1.12 5.58
CA PHE A 47 -0.86 -0.19 4.99
C PHE A 47 0.53 -0.84 5.04
N VAL A 48 1.15 -1.03 3.88
CA VAL A 48 2.46 -1.69 3.74
C VAL A 48 3.41 -0.77 3.00
N PHE A 49 4.54 -0.46 3.62
CA PHE A 49 5.60 0.32 3.00
C PHE A 49 6.90 -0.48 3.05
N ASP A 50 7.14 -1.25 1.99
CA ASP A 50 8.22 -2.24 1.92
C ASP A 50 9.50 -1.64 1.31
N PRO A 51 10.68 -2.29 1.41
CA PRO A 51 11.94 -1.69 0.96
C PRO A 51 12.17 -1.74 -0.57
N TYR A 52 11.19 -2.20 -1.35
CA TYR A 52 11.39 -2.56 -2.77
C TYR A 52 10.93 -1.47 -3.74
N GLY A 53 11.40 -1.54 -4.97
CA GLY A 53 11.03 -0.63 -6.05
C GLY A 53 9.72 -1.00 -6.75
N HIS A 54 9.44 -0.30 -7.84
CA HIS A 54 8.17 -0.39 -8.56
C HIS A 54 7.93 -1.77 -9.21
N HIS A 55 8.97 -2.38 -9.78
CA HIS A 55 8.89 -3.67 -10.49
C HIS A 55 9.35 -4.87 -9.65
N GLU A 56 9.76 -4.62 -8.41
CA GLU A 56 10.24 -5.66 -7.52
C GLU A 56 9.07 -6.30 -6.75
N GLN A 57 9.22 -7.58 -6.43
CA GLN A 57 8.30 -8.36 -5.58
C GLN A 57 6.85 -8.44 -6.08
N VAL A 58 6.55 -8.17 -7.36
CA VAL A 58 5.17 -8.08 -7.86
C VAL A 58 4.33 -9.32 -7.51
N ALA A 59 4.89 -10.53 -7.66
CA ALA A 59 4.21 -11.77 -7.34
C ALA A 59 3.97 -11.94 -5.83
N GLU A 60 4.98 -11.62 -5.02
CA GLU A 60 4.93 -11.69 -3.55
C GLU A 60 3.95 -10.67 -2.98
N ARG A 61 3.93 -9.43 -3.52
CA ARG A 61 2.95 -8.40 -3.19
C ARG A 61 1.53 -8.85 -3.52
N PHE A 62 1.32 -9.45 -4.69
CA PHE A 62 0.02 -9.99 -5.08
C PHE A 62 -0.43 -11.13 -4.16
N LEU A 63 0.48 -12.05 -3.81
CA LEU A 63 0.18 -13.14 -2.89
C LEU A 63 -0.14 -12.62 -1.48
N ALA A 64 0.62 -11.65 -0.98
CA ALA A 64 0.38 -11.03 0.33
C ALA A 64 -0.99 -10.34 0.38
N PHE A 65 -1.35 -9.59 -0.67
CA PHE A 65 -2.68 -9.01 -0.82
C PHE A 65 -3.78 -10.09 -0.86
N SER A 66 -3.59 -11.13 -1.67
CA SER A 66 -4.57 -12.22 -1.83
C SER A 66 -4.84 -12.95 -0.50
N ASN A 67 -3.78 -13.25 0.24
CA ASN A 67 -3.87 -13.87 1.57
C ASN A 67 -4.59 -12.96 2.57
N TRP A 68 -4.25 -11.67 2.59
CA TRP A 68 -4.95 -10.70 3.43
C TRP A 68 -6.44 -10.62 3.10
N LEU A 69 -6.79 -10.58 1.81
CA LEU A 69 -8.18 -10.51 1.37
C LEU A 69 -8.96 -11.76 1.78
N ALA A 70 -8.40 -12.95 1.54
CA ALA A 70 -9.01 -14.22 1.94
C ALA A 70 -9.29 -14.26 3.45
N GLN A 71 -8.33 -13.81 4.28
CA GLN A 71 -8.50 -13.71 5.73
C GLN A 71 -9.62 -12.74 6.13
N LYS A 72 -9.68 -11.55 5.51
CA LYS A 72 -10.72 -10.55 5.81
C LYS A 72 -12.11 -11.02 5.40
N TRP A 73 -12.21 -11.75 4.30
CA TRP A 73 -13.48 -12.27 3.78
C TRP A 73 -13.83 -13.66 4.31
N LYS A 74 -12.99 -14.26 5.17
CA LYS A 74 -13.16 -15.60 5.72
C LYS A 74 -13.37 -16.66 4.62
N ILE A 75 -12.69 -16.48 3.49
CA ILE A 75 -12.66 -17.46 2.41
C ILE A 75 -11.63 -18.50 2.85
N ALA A 76 -12.11 -19.69 3.22
CA ALA A 76 -11.31 -20.83 3.63
C ALA A 76 -10.77 -21.59 2.41
#